data_AF-A0A443Q3U8-F1
#
_entry.id   AF-A0A443Q3U8-F1
#
_cell.length_a   1.000
_cell.length_b   1.000
_cell.length_c   1.000
_cell.angle_alpha   90.00
_cell.angle_beta   90.00
_cell.angle_gamma   90.00
#
_symmetry.space_group_name_H-M   'P 1'
#
loop_
_entity.id
_entity.type
_entity.pdbx_description
1 polymer ?
#
loop_
_entity_poly.entity_id
_entity_poly.type
_entity_poly.pdbx_seq_one_letter_code
_entity_poly.pdbx_strand_id
1 'polypeptide(L)'
;MEISNLLLSLSETITFHRLPNLELVAVVSKSKGANAYAWDDRRGVLCFGRQKRVGIFRLEGGREFVEVKEFSIPDMVKSIAWCGENICLGIRKEYMILKSTSGVLSEVFPCRVAPPLVVPLPSGELLLGKVLLSFQLSIEFLRC
;
A
#
# COMPACT_ATOMS: atom_id res chain seq x y z
N MET A 1 -13.19 -17.83 -1.48
CA MET A 1 -12.57 -16.48 -1.46
C MET A 1 -13.74 -15.52 -1.37
N GLU A 2 -14.07 -15.09 -0.15
CA GLU A 2 -15.22 -14.23 0.09
C GLU A 2 -14.78 -12.82 -0.28
N ILE A 3 -15.26 -12.31 -1.41
CA ILE A 3 -14.97 -10.95 -1.85
C ILE A 3 -15.55 -10.04 -0.78
N SER A 4 -14.69 -9.36 -0.02
CA SER A 4 -15.17 -8.41 0.97
C SER A 4 -16.08 -7.39 0.28
N ASN A 5 -17.34 -7.30 0.70
CA ASN A 5 -18.34 -6.37 0.15
C ASN A 5 -18.07 -4.93 0.64
N LEU A 6 -16.82 -4.48 0.48
CA LEU A 6 -16.33 -3.20 0.94
C LEU A 6 -15.77 -2.41 -0.25
N LEU A 7 -16.23 -1.18 -0.38
CA LEU A 7 -15.62 -0.16 -1.22
C LEU A 7 -14.73 0.72 -0.35
N LEU A 8 -13.46 0.79 -0.72
CA LEU A 8 -12.51 1.72 -0.12
C LEU A 8 -12.39 2.94 -1.03
N SER A 9 -12.44 4.13 -0.44
CA SER A 9 -12.21 5.39 -1.15
C SER A 9 -11.18 6.23 -0.44
N LEU A 10 -10.30 6.85 -1.22
CA LEU A 10 -9.36 7.86 -0.74
C LEU A 10 -9.79 9.22 -1.29
N SER A 11 -10.18 10.12 -0.41
CA SER A 11 -10.43 11.54 -0.71
C SER A 11 -9.55 12.41 0.17
N GLU A 12 -10.10 13.09 1.18
CA GLU A 12 -9.31 13.69 2.25
C GLU A 12 -8.74 12.65 3.21
N THR A 13 -9.53 11.60 3.46
CA THR A 13 -9.21 10.45 4.32
C THR A 13 -9.60 9.17 3.59
N ILE A 14 -9.12 8.04 4.09
CA ILE A 14 -9.54 6.71 3.66
C ILE A 14 -10.83 6.36 4.39
N THR A 15 -11.85 5.99 3.62
CA THR A 15 -13.17 5.61 4.12
C THR A 15 -13.58 4.26 3.55
N PHE A 16 -14.32 3.50 4.34
CA PHE A 16 -14.81 2.18 4.02
C PHE A 16 -16.33 2.22 3.94
N HIS A 17 -16.89 1.75 2.83
CA HIS A 17 -18.33 1.68 2.61
C HIS A 17 -18.74 0.25 2.32
N ARG A 18 -19.91 -0.17 2.79
CA ARG A 18 -20.49 -1.47 2.46
C ARG A 18 -21.18 -1.39 1.10
N LEU A 19 -20.96 -2.40 0.26
CA LEU A 19 -21.69 -2.56 -0.99
C LEU A 19 -22.93 -3.44 -0.78
N PRO A 20 -24.02 -3.24 -1.57
CA PRO A 20 -24.14 -2.26 -2.64
C PRO A 20 -24.68 -0.88 -2.20
N ASN A 21 -25.14 -0.75 -0.95
CA ASN A 21 -25.85 0.44 -0.46
C ASN A 21 -24.95 1.65 -0.16
N LEU A 22 -23.63 1.49 -0.24
CA LEU A 22 -22.63 2.52 0.09
C LEU A 22 -22.75 3.04 1.53
N GLU A 23 -23.21 2.19 2.46
CA GLU A 23 -23.28 2.55 3.88
C GLU A 23 -21.87 2.75 4.44
N LEU A 24 -21.62 3.90 5.06
CA LEU A 24 -20.33 4.20 5.69
C LEU A 24 -20.09 3.26 6.88
N VAL A 25 -19.04 2.43 6.77
CA VAL A 25 -18.63 1.46 7.81
C VAL A 25 -17.61 2.08 8.75
N ALA A 26 -16.61 2.76 8.20
CA ALA A 26 -15.51 3.31 8.97
C ALA A 26 -14.83 4.49 8.26
N VAL A 27 -14.28 5.40 9.06
CA VAL A 27 -13.45 6.52 8.63
C VAL A 27 -12.09 6.41 9.31
N VAL A 28 -11.01 6.39 8.54
CA VAL A 28 -9.65 6.34 9.07
C VAL A 28 -9.13 7.77 9.24
N SER A 29 -9.57 8.49 10.27
CA SER A 29 -9.25 9.92 10.43
C SER A 29 -7.75 10.25 10.42
N LYS A 30 -6.91 9.33 10.90
CA LYS A 30 -5.44 9.45 10.88
C LYS A 30 -4.82 9.46 9.48
N SER A 31 -5.56 8.98 8.48
CA SER A 31 -5.15 8.99 7.07
C SER A 31 -5.38 10.35 6.38
N LYS A 32 -5.72 11.42 7.11
CA LYS A 32 -5.96 12.73 6.49
C LYS A 32 -4.74 13.21 5.69
N GLY A 33 -4.91 13.42 4.39
CA GLY A 33 -3.82 13.76 3.47
C GLY A 33 -2.93 12.58 3.08
N ALA A 34 -3.41 11.35 3.26
CA ALA A 34 -2.83 10.18 2.64
C ALA A 34 -2.91 10.30 1.12
N ASN A 35 -1.94 9.71 0.44
CA ASN A 35 -1.81 9.83 -1.01
C ASN A 35 -1.69 8.48 -1.72
N ALA A 36 -1.53 7.39 -0.97
CA ALA A 36 -1.53 6.02 -1.45
C ALA A 36 -1.92 5.10 -0.30
N TYR A 37 -2.61 3.99 -0.59
CA TYR A 37 -3.02 3.01 0.41
C TYR A 37 -3.08 1.60 -0.17
N ALA A 38 -2.99 0.59 0.70
CA ALA A 38 -3.21 -0.80 0.36
C ALA A 38 -3.96 -1.53 1.49
N TRP A 39 -4.95 -2.33 1.12
CA TRP A 39 -5.79 -3.09 2.03
C TRP A 39 -5.54 -4.59 1.86
N ASP A 40 -5.29 -5.25 2.98
CA ASP A 40 -5.26 -6.71 3.06
C ASP A 40 -6.56 -7.17 3.72
N ASP A 41 -7.50 -7.63 2.91
CA ASP A 41 -8.83 -8.05 3.36
C ASP A 41 -8.76 -9.31 4.23
N ARG A 42 -7.85 -10.24 3.91
CA ARG A 42 -7.65 -11.49 4.65
C ARG A 42 -7.18 -11.24 6.07
N ARG A 43 -6.29 -10.26 6.27
CA ARG A 43 -5.73 -9.92 7.59
C ARG A 43 -6.51 -8.80 8.29
N GLY A 44 -7.35 -8.07 7.57
CA GLY A 44 -8.04 -6.90 8.06
C GLY A 44 -7.07 -5.76 8.38
N VAL A 45 -6.02 -5.58 7.56
CA VAL A 45 -4.96 -4.59 7.83
C VAL A 45 -4.81 -3.63 6.64
N LEU A 46 -4.85 -2.34 6.97
CA LEU A 46 -4.63 -1.22 6.07
C LEU A 46 -3.21 -0.69 6.25
N CYS A 47 -2.51 -0.39 5.15
CA CYS A 47 -1.38 0.54 5.19
C CYS A 47 -1.62 1.73 4.27
N PHE A 48 -1.06 2.89 4.62
CA PHE A 48 -1.13 4.08 3.79
C PHE A 48 0.10 4.97 3.94
N GLY A 49 0.44 5.65 2.86
CA GLY A 49 1.46 6.70 2.83
C GLY A 49 0.85 8.07 3.07
N ARG A 50 1.49 8.86 3.93
CA ARG A 50 1.13 10.27 4.19
C ARG A 50 2.40 11.05 4.44
N GLN A 51 2.63 12.12 3.67
CA GLN A 51 3.89 12.89 3.74
C GLN A 51 5.09 11.93 3.67
N LYS A 52 6.00 11.97 4.65
CA LYS A 52 7.16 11.06 4.77
C LYS A 52 6.92 9.97 5.82
N ARG A 53 5.70 9.42 5.88
CA ARG A 53 5.32 8.37 6.83
C ARG A 53 4.51 7.27 6.17
N VAL A 54 4.62 6.06 6.72
CA VAL A 54 3.74 4.91 6.43
C VAL A 54 3.05 4.48 7.71
N GLY A 55 1.72 4.57 7.72
CA GLY A 55 0.89 4.08 8.82
C GLY A 55 0.37 2.67 8.52
N ILE A 56 0.28 1.82 9.55
CA ILE A 56 -0.32 0.49 9.51
C ILE A 56 -1.44 0.45 10.56
N PHE A 57 -2.65 0.12 10.12
CA PHE A 57 -3.85 0.14 10.93
C PHE A 57 -4.60 -1.18 10.77
N ARG A 58 -5.19 -1.69 11.85
CA ARG A 58 -5.99 -2.91 11.85
C ARG A 58 -7.46 -2.56 12.06
N LEU A 59 -8.34 -3.21 11.30
CA LEU A 59 -9.78 -3.16 11.53
C LEU A 59 -10.13 -4.07 12.72
N GLU A 60 -10.67 -3.48 13.77
CA GLU A 60 -11.16 -4.16 14.97
C GLU A 60 -12.68 -3.99 15.10
N GLY A 61 -13.35 -5.04 15.57
CA GLY A 61 -14.82 -5.04 15.74
C GLY A 61 -15.62 -4.75 14.46
N GLY A 62 -14.97 -4.80 13.28
CA GLY A 62 -15.59 -4.51 11.98
C GLY A 62 -15.94 -3.05 11.72
N ARG A 63 -15.55 -2.10 12.60
CA ARG A 63 -15.93 -0.68 12.49
C ARG A 63 -14.83 0.31 12.88
N GLU A 64 -13.83 -0.13 13.66
CA GLU A 64 -12.81 0.78 14.18
C GLU A 64 -11.43 0.41 13.62
N PHE A 65 -10.65 1.44 13.28
CA PHE A 65 -9.25 1.26 12.87
C PHE A 65 -8.32 1.66 13.99
N VAL A 66 -7.58 0.68 14.50
CA VAL A 66 -6.56 0.89 15.53
C VAL A 66 -5.19 1.00 14.88
N GLU A 67 -4.43 2.03 15.26
CA GLU A 67 -3.05 2.21 14.81
C GLU A 67 -2.18 1.08 15.36
N VAL A 68 -1.56 0.30 14.47
CA VAL A 68 -0.65 -0.77 14.84
C VAL A 68 0.77 -0.22 14.92
N LYS A 69 1.21 0.47 13.87
CA LYS A 69 2.54 1.10 13.76
C LYS A 69 2.51 2.29 12.82
N GLU A 70 3.45 3.21 13.03
CA GLU A 70 3.78 4.28 12.10
C GLU A 70 5.29 4.36 11.93
N PHE A 71 5.76 4.46 10.69
CA PHE A 71 7.18 4.57 10.36
C PHE A 71 7.46 5.86 9.60
N SER A 72 8.55 6.53 9.95
CA SER A 72 9.10 7.60 9.13
C SER A 72 9.89 7.00 7.98
N ILE A 73 9.71 7.55 6.78
CA ILE A 73 10.39 7.10 5.56
C ILE A 73 11.13 8.27 4.89
N PRO A 74 12.10 8.01 4.00
CA PRO A 74 12.98 9.07 3.49
C PRO A 74 12.31 10.08 2.53
N ASP A 75 11.16 9.71 1.96
CA ASP A 75 10.40 10.53 1.01
C ASP A 75 8.92 10.12 0.95
N MET A 76 8.10 10.83 0.18
CA MET A 76 6.70 10.53 -0.02
C MET A 76 6.48 9.24 -0.81
N VAL A 77 5.55 8.42 -0.34
CA VAL A 77 5.07 7.22 -1.05
C VAL A 77 4.45 7.64 -2.37
N LYS A 78 4.75 6.95 -3.47
CA LYS A 78 4.15 7.15 -4.80
C LYS A 78 3.21 6.02 -5.16
N SER A 79 3.53 4.82 -4.70
CA SER A 79 2.71 3.61 -4.83
C SER A 79 3.02 2.67 -3.66
N ILE A 80 2.06 1.84 -3.28
CA ILE A 80 2.15 0.96 -2.11
C ILE A 80 1.35 -0.32 -2.35
N ALA A 81 1.89 -1.46 -1.94
CA ALA A 81 1.16 -2.71 -1.85
C ALA A 81 1.71 -3.57 -0.70
N TRP A 82 0.87 -4.46 -0.18
CA TRP A 82 1.33 -5.51 0.71
C TRP A 82 2.17 -6.53 -0.08
N CYS A 83 3.28 -6.98 0.51
CA CYS A 83 4.14 -8.05 0.02
C CYS A 83 4.32 -9.08 1.14
N GLY A 84 3.43 -10.06 1.19
CA GLY A 84 3.31 -10.97 2.33
C GLY A 84 3.05 -10.17 3.60
N GLU A 85 3.93 -10.33 4.61
CA GLU A 85 3.82 -9.55 5.85
C GLU A 85 4.44 -8.15 5.77
N ASN A 86 5.23 -7.87 4.73
CA ASN A 86 5.95 -6.61 4.53
C ASN A 86 5.19 -5.71 3.54
N ILE A 87 5.73 -4.52 3.29
CA ILE A 87 5.10 -3.52 2.42
C ILE A 87 6.09 -3.17 1.31
N CYS A 88 5.66 -3.28 0.06
CA CYS A 88 6.42 -2.75 -1.08
C CYS A 88 6.00 -1.30 -1.33
N LEU A 89 7.01 -0.43 -1.47
CA LEU A 89 6.85 1.00 -1.65
C LEU A 89 7.55 1.44 -2.93
N GLY A 90 6.88 2.27 -3.71
CA GLY A 90 7.54 3.19 -4.63
C GLY A 90 7.82 4.50 -3.92
N ILE A 91 9.08 4.86 -3.70
CA ILE A 91 9.48 6.18 -3.15
C ILE A 91 10.59 6.76 -4.02
N ARG A 92 10.73 8.10 -4.07
CA ARG A 92 11.76 8.77 -4.90
C ARG A 92 11.76 8.23 -6.33
N LYS A 93 12.77 7.46 -6.68
CA LYS A 93 13.01 6.78 -7.94
C LYS A 93 13.48 5.35 -7.65
N GLU A 94 12.91 4.70 -6.63
CA GLU A 94 13.33 3.41 -6.11
C GLU A 94 12.11 2.58 -5.71
N TYR A 95 12.23 1.26 -5.86
CA TYR A 95 11.35 0.30 -5.22
C TYR A 95 12.01 -0.19 -3.93
N MET A 96 11.26 -0.16 -2.84
CA MET A 96 11.73 -0.52 -1.50
C MET A 96 10.80 -1.54 -0.85
N ILE A 97 11.34 -2.41 -0.02
CA ILE A 97 10.57 -3.21 0.94
C ILE A 97 10.72 -2.60 2.32
N LEU A 98 9.60 -2.21 2.91
CA LEU A 98 9.47 -1.81 4.30
C LEU A 98 9.08 -3.02 5.13
N LYS A 99 9.96 -3.43 6.05
CA LYS A 99 9.66 -4.48 7.02
C LYS A 99 8.63 -3.96 8.02
N SER A 100 7.41 -4.47 7.97
CA SER A 100 6.27 -3.98 8.77
C SER A 100 6.49 -4.10 10.28
N THR A 101 7.40 -4.97 10.71
CA THR A 101 7.72 -5.19 12.13
C THR A 101 8.79 -4.24 12.67
N SER A 102 9.80 -3.89 11.87
CA SER A 102 10.94 -3.10 12.36
C SER A 102 11.06 -1.71 11.73
N GLY A 103 10.33 -1.43 10.65
CA GLY A 103 10.48 -0.19 9.89
C GLY A 103 11.74 -0.12 9.03
N VAL A 104 12.51 -1.20 8.97
CA VAL A 104 13.72 -1.27 8.13
C VAL A 104 13.31 -1.22 6.66
N LEU A 105 13.97 -0.36 5.89
CA LEU A 105 13.82 -0.25 4.45
C LEU A 105 14.96 -0.99 3.76
N SER A 106 14.63 -1.78 2.74
CA SER A 106 15.59 -2.47 1.87
C SER A 106 15.27 -2.15 0.42
N GLU A 107 16.27 -1.72 -0.33
CA GLU A 107 16.11 -1.45 -1.76
C GLU A 107 15.89 -2.76 -2.53
N VAL A 108 14.94 -2.75 -3.46
CA VAL A 108 14.74 -3.82 -4.44
C VAL A 108 15.55 -3.49 -5.69
N PHE A 109 15.26 -2.33 -6.31
CA PHE A 109 16.04 -1.76 -7.42
C PHE A 109 15.61 -0.31 -7.71
N PRO A 110 16.46 0.48 -8.40
CA PRO A 110 16.13 1.84 -8.79
C PRO A 110 15.28 1.90 -10.07
N CYS A 111 14.46 2.95 -10.20
CA CYS A 111 13.68 3.30 -11.37
C CYS A 111 14.24 4.58 -12.03
N ARG A 112 14.62 4.53 -13.31
CA ARG A 112 15.32 5.64 -13.97
C ARG A 112 14.41 6.57 -14.77
N VAL A 113 13.35 6.03 -15.36
CA VAL A 113 12.55 6.72 -16.40
C VAL A 113 11.19 7.19 -15.87
N ALA A 114 10.45 6.31 -15.20
CA ALA A 114 9.09 6.59 -14.74
C ALA A 114 8.99 6.64 -13.21
N PRO A 115 7.96 7.29 -12.64
CA PRO A 115 7.63 7.11 -11.23
C PRO A 115 7.41 5.62 -10.89
N PRO A 116 7.89 5.12 -9.75
CA PRO A 116 7.70 3.72 -9.36
C PRO A 116 6.21 3.42 -9.13
N LEU A 117 5.73 2.34 -9.75
CA LEU A 117 4.37 1.85 -9.62
C LEU A 117 4.40 0.38 -9.16
N VAL A 118 3.83 0.14 -7.98
CA VAL A 118 3.66 -1.20 -7.40
C VAL A 118 2.24 -1.68 -7.66
N VAL A 119 2.08 -2.81 -8.35
CA VAL A 119 0.76 -3.39 -8.64
C VAL A 119 0.67 -4.81 -8.09
N PRO A 120 -0.23 -5.10 -7.14
CA PRO A 120 -0.43 -6.45 -6.64
C PRO A 120 -1.18 -7.32 -7.66
N LEU A 121 -0.76 -8.58 -7.78
CA LEU A 121 -1.41 -9.59 -8.60
C LEU A 121 -2.22 -10.57 -7.73
N PRO A 122 -3.30 -11.18 -8.26
CA PRO A 122 -4.06 -12.20 -7.53
C PRO A 122 -3.25 -13.41 -7.09
N SER A 123 -2.10 -13.68 -7.73
CA SER A 123 -1.17 -14.74 -7.34
C SER A 123 -0.40 -14.46 -6.04
N GLY A 124 -0.44 -13.22 -5.53
CA GLY A 124 0.39 -12.77 -4.40
C GLY A 124 1.71 -12.13 -4.84
N GLU A 125 2.06 -12.21 -6.13
CA GLU A 125 3.21 -11.53 -6.70
C GLU A 125 2.94 -10.03 -6.89
N LEU A 126 4.01 -9.24 -6.96
CA LEU A 126 3.94 -7.83 -7.32
C LEU A 126 4.55 -7.61 -8.70
N LEU A 127 3.83 -6.84 -9.53
CA LEU A 127 4.33 -6.33 -10.79
C LEU A 127 4.99 -4.97 -10.55
N LEU A 128 6.30 -4.93 -10.77
CA LEU A 128 7.11 -3.72 -10.66
C LEU A 128 7.58 -3.29 -12.05
N GLY A 129 7.29 -2.04 -12.40
CA GLY A 129 7.67 -1.49 -13.71
C GLY A 129 9.15 -1.11 -13.76
N LYS A 130 9.90 -1.76 -14.65
CA LYS A 130 11.29 -1.41 -14.96
C LYS A 130 11.42 -1.12 -16.45
N VAL A 131 11.56 0.16 -16.78
CA VAL A 131 11.80 0.64 -18.14
C VAL A 131 13.30 0.87 -18.31
N LEU A 132 13.94 0.05 -19.14
CA LEU A 132 15.31 0.27 -19.59
C LEU A 132 15.31 1.18 -20.84
N LEU A 133 16.42 1.88 -21.09
CA LEU A 133 16.53 2.87 -22.18
C LEU A 133 16.52 2.24 -23.60
N SER A 134 16.66 0.92 -23.71
CA SER A 134 16.26 0.14 -24.88
C SER A 134 14.83 -0.34 -24.64
N PHE A 135 13.98 -0.43 -25.68
CA PHE A 135 12.54 -0.72 -25.66
C PHE A 135 12.06 -2.04 -24.99
N GLN A 136 12.79 -2.57 -24.02
CA GLN A 136 12.48 -3.76 -23.25
C GLN A 136 11.82 -3.36 -21.92
N LEU A 137 10.51 -3.56 -21.84
CA LEU A 137 9.79 -3.56 -20.57
C LEU A 137 10.16 -4.87 -19.85
N SER A 138 11.06 -4.80 -18.86
CA SER A 138 11.26 -5.93 -17.95
C SER A 138 10.24 -5.82 -16.83
N ILE A 139 9.28 -6.74 -16.81
CA ILE A 139 8.38 -6.92 -15.67
C ILE A 139 9.14 -7.77 -14.65
N GLU A 140 9.46 -7.19 -13.50
CA GLU A 140 10.02 -7.97 -12.38
C GLU A 140 8.85 -8.40 -11.49
N PHE A 141 8.62 -9.72 -11.43
CA PHE A 141 7.69 -10.32 -10.48
C PHE A 141 8.42 -10.46 -9.16
N LEU A 142 8.08 -9.62 -8.20
CA LEU A 142 8.52 -9.87 -6.84
C LEU A 142 7.61 -10.93 -6.23
N ARG A 143 8.16 -12.12 -5.98
CA ARG A 143 7.46 -13.15 -5.21
C ARG A 143 7.49 -12.79 -3.72
N CYS A 144 6.30 -12.58 -3.20
CA CYS A 144 5.97 -12.59 -1.80
C CYS A 144 5.31 -13.96 -1.50
#